data_AF-A0A533WWJ9-F1
#
_entry.id   AF-A0A533WWJ9-F1
#
_cell.length_a   1.000
_cell.length_b   1.000
_cell.length_c   1.000
_cell.angle_alpha   90.00
_cell.angle_beta   90.00
_cell.angle_gamma   90.00
#
_symmetry.space_group_name_H-M   'P 1'
#
loop_
_entity.id
_entity.type
_entity.pdbx_description
1 polymer ?
#
loop_
_entity_poly.entity_id
_entity_poly.type
_entity_poly.pdbx_seq_one_letter_code
_entity_poly.pdbx_strand_id
1 'polypeptide(L)'
;MYYSTVAETYRKLEAISGRIEMTEILAELLKKTPRDELPKLAYLTQGKLRPDYEGVELGLAEKLALRIIASASGLSQEAVYKTYVKLGDVGSAAEQLLSK
;
A
#
# COMPACT_ATOMS: atom_id res chain seq x y z
N MET A 1 7.40 13.79 1.23
CA MET A 1 8.33 12.73 0.78
C MET A 1 7.68 11.93 -0.33
N TYR A 2 8.45 11.21 -1.15
CA TYR A 2 7.87 10.35 -2.18
C TYR A 2 7.24 9.09 -1.58
N TYR A 3 6.07 8.69 -2.09
CA TYR A 3 5.39 7.46 -1.66
C TYR A 3 6.24 6.20 -1.90
N SER A 4 7.09 6.20 -2.93
CA SER A 4 8.02 5.09 -3.22
C SER A 4 8.96 4.77 -2.06
N THR A 5 9.38 5.77 -1.27
CA THR A 5 10.19 5.55 -0.07
C THR A 5 9.42 4.80 1.01
N VAL A 6 8.13 5.10 1.16
CA VAL A 6 7.24 4.43 2.11
C VAL A 6 6.96 2.99 1.65
N ALA A 7 6.60 2.81 0.37
CA ALA A 7 6.35 1.49 -0.21
C ALA A 7 7.56 0.55 -0.10
N GLU A 8 8.77 1.06 -0.38
CA GLU A 8 10.00 0.29 -0.22
C GLU A 8 10.29 -0.07 1.25
N THR A 9 9.91 0.81 2.18
CA THR A 9 10.02 0.51 3.61
C THR A 9 9.07 -0.61 4.01
N TYR A 10 7.82 -0.60 3.53
CA TYR A 10 6.85 -1.66 3.82
C TYR A 10 7.27 -3.00 3.23
N ARG A 11 7.83 -3.02 2.02
CA ARG A 11 8.41 -4.23 1.42
C ARG A 11 9.52 -4.84 2.30
N LYS A 12 10.37 -4.01 2.90
CA LYS A 12 11.40 -4.48 3.85
C LYS A 12 10.77 -5.04 5.13
N LEU A 13 9.71 -4.43 5.62
CA LEU A 13 8.98 -4.92 6.80
C LEU A 13 8.34 -6.29 6.55
N GLU A 14 7.79 -6.54 5.36
CA GLU A 14 7.22 -7.84 4.99
C GLU A 14 8.25 -8.96 4.95
N ALA A 15 9.52 -8.64 4.68
CA ALA A 15 10.60 -9.63 4.59
C ALA A 15 11.18 -10.06 5.95
N ILE A 16 10.84 -9.36 7.04
CA ILE A 16 11.39 -9.61 8.38
C ILE A 16 10.31 -10.15 9.33
N SER A 17 10.75 -10.82 10.40
CA SER A 17 9.87 -11.29 11.48
C SER A 17 10.29 -10.78 12.87
N GLY A 18 11.46 -10.15 12.97
CA GLY A 18 12.03 -9.63 14.22
C GLY A 18 11.39 -8.32 14.65
N ARG A 19 10.83 -8.27 15.88
CA ARG A 19 10.19 -7.06 16.42
C ARG A 19 11.16 -5.88 16.61
N ILE A 20 12.41 -6.17 16.99
CA ILE A 20 13.44 -5.13 17.20
C ILE A 20 13.78 -4.49 15.86
N GLU A 21 14.08 -5.30 14.85
CA GLU A 21 14.40 -4.84 13.50
C GLU A 21 13.24 -4.04 12.88
N MET A 22 12.00 -4.50 13.06
CA MET A 22 10.80 -3.75 12.64
C MET A 22 10.72 -2.37 13.31
N THR A 23 11.03 -2.30 14.61
CA THR A 23 11.03 -1.05 15.36
C THR A 23 12.11 -0.09 14.84
N GLU A 24 13.31 -0.59 14.54
CA GLU A 24 14.40 0.21 13.99
C GLU A 24 14.06 0.77 12.61
N ILE A 25 13.52 -0.06 11.71
CA ILE A 25 13.11 0.35 10.36
C ILE A 25 12.03 1.45 10.44
N LEU A 26 11.00 1.24 11.26
CA LEU A 26 9.93 2.23 11.43
C LEU A 26 10.43 3.52 12.09
N ALA A 27 11.30 3.43 13.09
CA ALA A 27 11.89 4.61 13.72
C ALA A 27 12.69 5.46 12.71
N GLU A 28 13.47 4.82 11.85
CA GLU A 28 14.22 5.51 10.79
C GLU A 28 13.30 6.16 9.75
N LEU A 29 12.21 5.50 9.37
CA LEU A 29 11.20 6.08 8.48
C LEU A 29 10.58 7.34 9.11
N LEU A 30 10.15 7.26 10.38
CA LEU A 30 9.53 8.38 11.09
C LEU A 30 10.48 9.57 11.24
N LYS A 31 11.77 9.34 11.54
CA LYS A 31 12.78 10.42 11.64
C LYS A 31 13.00 11.15 10.31
N LYS A 32 12.96 10.44 9.18
CA LYS A 32 13.18 11.00 7.84
C LYS A 32 11.95 11.70 7.27
N THR A 33 10.79 11.52 7.89
CA THR A 33 9.52 12.05 7.40
C THR A 33 9.38 13.52 7.77
N PRO A 34 9.03 14.42 6.81
CA PRO A 34 8.72 15.80 7.10
C PRO A 34 7.62 15.93 8.18
N ARG A 35 7.76 16.91 9.08
CA ARG A 35 6.88 17.04 10.26
C ARG A 35 5.41 17.21 9.91
N ASP A 36 5.12 17.86 8.79
CA ASP A 36 3.77 18.11 8.26
C ASP A 36 3.12 16.86 7.65
N GLU A 37 3.91 15.88 7.23
CA GLU A 37 3.44 14.60 6.69
C GLU A 37 3.35 13.49 7.75
N LEU A 38 4.08 13.65 8.86
CA LEU A 38 4.20 12.65 9.93
C LEU A 38 2.85 12.12 10.45
N PRO A 39 1.81 12.96 10.70
CA PRO A 39 0.51 12.45 11.15
C PRO A 39 -0.14 11.52 10.11
N LYS A 40 -0.04 11.87 8.82
CA LYS A 40 -0.60 11.06 7.73
C LYS A 40 0.13 9.72 7.62
N LEU A 41 1.45 9.74 7.71
CA LEU A 41 2.27 8.53 7.64
C LEU A 41 2.01 7.59 8.82
N ALA A 42 1.80 8.12 10.02
CA ALA A 42 1.52 7.34 11.21
C ALA A 42 0.23 6.52 11.06
N TYR A 43 -0.82 7.09 10.46
CA TYR A 43 -2.05 6.36 10.15
C TYR A 43 -1.87 5.43 8.95
N LEU A 44 -1.18 5.87 7.91
CA LEU A 44 -0.95 5.07 6.71
C LEU A 44 -0.21 3.75 7.02
N THR A 45 0.75 3.79 7.93
CA THR A 45 1.50 2.60 8.40
C THR A 45 0.60 1.58 9.11
N GLN A 46 -0.55 2.01 9.61
CA GLN A 46 -1.57 1.16 10.21
C GLN A 46 -2.65 0.74 9.21
N GLY A 47 -2.50 1.07 7.92
CA GLY A 47 -3.51 0.84 6.89
C GLY A 47 -4.70 1.80 6.95
N LYS A 48 -4.55 2.97 7.60
CA LYS A 48 -5.64 3.93 7.85
C LYS A 48 -5.34 5.29 7.23
N LEU A 49 -6.38 6.02 6.85
CA LEU A 49 -6.25 7.41 6.37
C LEU A 49 -6.38 8.44 7.50
N ARG A 50 -7.15 8.10 8.53
CA ARG A 50 -7.58 8.99 9.61
C ARG A 50 -7.75 8.20 10.91
N PRO A 51 -7.81 8.90 12.07
CA PRO A 51 -8.17 8.27 13.33
C PRO A 51 -9.57 7.64 13.30
N ASP A 52 -9.75 6.53 14.02
CA ASP A 52 -11.01 5.77 14.05
C ASP A 52 -12.22 6.60 14.52
N TYR A 53 -11.99 7.57 15.42
CA TYR A 53 -13.05 8.42 15.95
C TYR A 53 -13.63 9.41 14.93
N GLU A 54 -12.94 9.65 13.79
CA GLU A 54 -13.47 10.49 12.72
C GLU A 54 -14.43 9.72 11.81
N GLY A 55 -14.46 8.38 11.88
CA GLY A 55 -15.33 7.53 11.05
C GLY A 55 -15.04 7.60 9.55
N VAL A 56 -13.85 8.05 9.15
CA VAL A 56 -13.45 8.19 7.75
C VAL A 56 -12.80 6.90 7.26
N GLU A 57 -13.47 6.21 6.33
CA GLU A 57 -12.94 5.03 5.64
C GLU A 57 -12.67 5.33 4.16
N LEU A 58 -11.74 4.59 3.55
CA LEU A 58 -11.47 4.71 2.12
C LEU A 58 -12.68 4.25 1.27
N GLY A 59 -13.43 3.25 1.76
CA GLY A 59 -14.62 2.73 1.08
C GLY A 59 -14.33 2.00 -0.25
N LEU A 60 -13.10 1.50 -0.46
CA LEU A 60 -12.71 0.86 -1.72
C LEU A 60 -12.92 -0.66 -1.66
N ALA A 61 -13.93 -1.14 -2.37
CA ALA A 61 -14.13 -2.58 -2.56
C ALA A 61 -13.12 -3.18 -3.55
N GLU A 62 -12.73 -4.44 -3.35
CA GLU A 62 -11.77 -5.15 -4.24
C GLU A 62 -12.18 -5.13 -5.72
N LYS A 63 -13.47 -5.38 -6.01
CA LYS A 63 -13.97 -5.33 -7.39
C LYS A 63 -13.80 -3.95 -8.02
N LEU A 64 -13.91 -2.88 -7.23
CA LEU A 64 -13.69 -1.53 -7.71
C LEU A 64 -12.19 -1.29 -7.97
N ALA A 65 -11.31 -1.78 -7.08
CA ALA A 65 -9.86 -1.71 -7.28
C ALA A 65 -9.41 -2.42 -8.57
N LEU A 66 -9.91 -3.64 -8.84
CA LEU A 66 -9.59 -4.37 -10.07
C LEU A 66 -10.05 -3.62 -11.33
N ARG A 67 -11.22 -2.96 -11.28
CA ARG A 67 -11.69 -2.11 -12.38
C ARG A 67 -10.80 -0.89 -12.61
N ILE A 68 -10.30 -0.27 -11.54
CA ILE A 68 -9.37 0.86 -11.62
C ILE A 68 -8.05 0.40 -12.24
N ILE A 69 -7.51 -0.75 -11.83
CA ILE A 69 -6.28 -1.33 -12.41
C ILE A 69 -6.46 -1.62 -13.89
N ALA A 70 -7.60 -2.17 -14.32
CA ALA A 70 -7.91 -2.39 -15.73
C ALA A 70 -7.89 -1.07 -16.52
N SER A 71 -8.52 -0.03 -15.97
CA SER A 71 -8.51 1.30 -16.59
C SER A 71 -7.11 1.92 -16.67
N ALA A 72 -6.28 1.76 -15.64
CA ALA A 72 -4.94 2.35 -15.58
C ALA A 72 -3.92 1.60 -16.45
N SER A 73 -4.05 0.27 -16.57
CA SER A 73 -3.17 -0.58 -17.37
C SER A 73 -3.57 -0.67 -18.85
N GLY A 74 -4.79 -0.25 -19.20
CA GLY A 74 -5.35 -0.42 -20.55
C GLY A 74 -5.74 -1.86 -20.90
N LEU A 75 -5.73 -2.78 -19.92
CA LEU A 75 -6.07 -4.19 -20.10
C LEU A 75 -7.57 -4.44 -19.86
N SER A 76 -8.08 -5.56 -20.39
CA SER A 76 -9.46 -5.98 -20.10
C SER A 76 -9.60 -6.40 -18.63
N GLN A 77 -10.79 -6.21 -18.06
CA GLN A 77 -11.10 -6.63 -16.68
C GLN A 77 -10.87 -8.13 -16.47
N GLU A 78 -11.10 -8.95 -17.50
CA GLU A 78 -10.86 -10.40 -17.47
C GLU A 78 -9.38 -10.74 -17.31
N ALA A 79 -8.50 -10.02 -18.03
CA ALA A 79 -7.05 -10.19 -17.91
C ALA A 79 -6.57 -9.80 -16.51
N VAL A 80 -7.06 -8.67 -15.97
CA VAL A 80 -6.73 -8.24 -14.60
C VAL A 80 -7.23 -9.25 -13.57
N TYR A 81 -8.48 -9.72 -13.71
CA TYR A 81 -9.07 -10.71 -12.80
C TYR A 81 -8.29 -12.03 -12.82
N LYS A 82 -7.83 -12.49 -13.99
CA LYS A 82 -7.01 -13.70 -14.10
C LYS A 82 -5.68 -13.57 -13.34
N THR A 83 -5.02 -12.42 -13.45
CA THR A 83 -3.79 -12.15 -12.67
C THR A 83 -4.07 -12.09 -11.18
N TYR A 84 -5.15 -11.41 -10.78
CA TYR A 84 -5.58 -11.38 -9.38
C TYR A 84 -5.83 -12.78 -8.81
N VAL A 85 -6.61 -13.63 -9.50
CA VAL A 85 -6.86 -15.01 -9.06
C VAL A 85 -5.57 -15.82 -8.95
N LYS A 86 -4.59 -15.58 -9.81
CA LYS A 86 -3.30 -16.27 -9.78
C LYS A 86 -2.44 -15.84 -8.58
N LEU A 87 -2.45 -14.56 -8.22
CA LEU A 87 -1.59 -14.01 -7.17
C LEU A 87 -2.25 -13.98 -5.79
N GLY A 88 -3.58 -13.95 -5.73
CA GLY A 88 -4.36 -13.91 -4.50
C GLY A 88 -4.40 -12.54 -3.81
N ASP A 89 -3.75 -11.52 -4.37
CA ASP A 89 -3.66 -10.18 -3.79
C ASP A 89 -3.80 -9.09 -4.87
N VAL A 90 -4.55 -8.04 -4.53
CA VAL A 90 -4.84 -6.92 -5.44
C VAL A 90 -3.59 -6.06 -5.65
N GLY A 91 -2.80 -5.84 -4.60
CA GLY A 91 -1.57 -5.04 -4.66
C GLY A 91 -0.53 -5.68 -5.59
N SER A 92 -0.31 -6.98 -5.44
CA SER A 92 0.59 -7.80 -6.25
C SER A 92 0.14 -7.83 -7.72
N ALA A 93 -1.19 -7.94 -7.96
CA ALA A 93 -1.74 -7.83 -9.31
C ALA A 93 -1.50 -6.45 -9.93
N ALA A 94 -1.68 -5.38 -9.16
CA ALA A 94 -1.40 -4.02 -9.62
C ALA A 94 0.08 -3.83 -9.97
N GLU A 95 0.99 -4.27 -9.09
CA GLU A 95 2.45 -4.20 -9.31
C GLU A 95 2.86 -4.93 -10.60
N GLN A 96 2.37 -6.16 -10.82
CA GLN A 96 2.72 -6.92 -12.02
C GLN A 96 2.16 -6.28 -13.31
N LEU A 97 0.97 -5.69 -13.26
CA LEU A 97 0.28 -5.19 -14.46
C LEU A 97 0.68 -3.76 -14.84
N LEU A 98 1.10 -2.94 -13.86
CA LEU A 98 1.44 -1.52 -14.05
C LEU A 98 2.95 -1.25 -14.08
N SER A 99 3.80 -2.27 -13.87
CA SER A 99 5.26 -2.16 -13.95
C SER A 99 5.81 -2.16 -15.39
N LYS A 100 4.94 -2.06 -16.40
CA LYS A 100 5.31 -2.03 -17.83
C LYS A 100 5.48 -0.61 -18.36
#